data_AF-A0A442HVY8-F1
#
_entry.id   AF-A0A442HVY8-F1
#
_cell.length_a   1.000
_cell.length_b   1.000
_cell.length_c   1.000
_cell.angle_alpha   90.00
_cell.angle_beta   90.00
_cell.angle_gamma   90.00
#
_symmetry.space_group_name_H-M   'P 1'
#
loop_
_entity.id
_entity.type
_entity.pdbx_description
1 polymer ?
#
loop_
_entity_poly.entity_id
_entity_poly.type
_entity_poly.pdbx_seq_one_letter_code
_entity_poly.pdbx_strand_id
1 'polypeptide(L)'
;MTMFVKYQGTNKVPFPVDGSCDWWLKDYLLSQAGDFDDREIKRSLSVKRKQIKREIDGYFPSKPFPDRLSKPCDQRLIDIINFLCTRIKSQPAFSYSQTRREVRELLTNVGLPVDEALIDDFIVCICILFHKSKFILPYGSKGECEFYIEPRPPEVIERDGRQYAILSPHGSFKVNAIADVAHPSNGLRVSFPLIDTTIQTDDYVDDALVKVDEHNMRHIDLKSDLQFSRSRQKPLGPVDVS
;
A
#
# COMPACT_ATOMS: atom_id res chain seq x y z
N MET A 1 -14.36 2.54 -4.82
CA MET A 1 -13.61 3.56 -5.60
C MET A 1 -14.27 3.75 -6.96
N THR A 2 -15.32 4.57 -7.02
CA THR A 2 -16.14 4.76 -8.24
C THR A 2 -15.52 5.78 -9.22
N MET A 3 -14.67 6.68 -8.71
CA MET A 3 -13.97 7.73 -9.46
C MET A 3 -13.09 7.19 -10.58
N PHE A 4 -12.15 6.31 -10.24
CA PHE A 4 -11.16 5.77 -11.19
C PHE A 4 -11.82 4.99 -12.32
N VAL A 5 -12.85 4.19 -12.01
CA VAL A 5 -13.62 3.44 -13.01
C VAL A 5 -14.38 4.39 -13.94
N LYS A 6 -15.00 5.46 -13.39
CA LYS A 6 -15.82 6.40 -14.16
C LYS A 6 -14.99 7.34 -15.05
N TYR A 7 -13.93 7.94 -14.52
CA TYR A 7 -13.20 9.01 -15.20
C TYR A 7 -11.85 8.59 -15.81
N GLN A 8 -11.26 7.48 -15.34
CA GLN A 8 -9.95 7.01 -15.81
C GLN A 8 -9.99 5.63 -16.48
N GLY A 9 -11.15 4.95 -16.48
CA GLY A 9 -11.35 3.65 -17.15
C GLY A 9 -11.36 3.73 -18.67
N THR A 10 -11.52 2.58 -19.35
CA THR A 10 -11.52 2.48 -20.82
C THR A 10 -12.61 3.32 -21.49
N ASN A 11 -13.77 3.45 -20.82
CA ASN A 11 -14.89 4.29 -21.25
C ASN A 11 -14.81 5.71 -20.67
N LYS A 12 -13.61 6.33 -20.69
CA LYS A 12 -13.27 7.63 -20.11
C LYS A 12 -14.45 8.61 -20.19
N VAL A 13 -15.25 8.70 -19.12
CA VAL A 13 -16.32 9.68 -19.05
C VAL A 13 -15.62 11.01 -18.73
N PRO A 14 -15.82 12.07 -19.52
CA PRO A 14 -15.25 13.37 -19.18
C PRO A 14 -15.81 13.82 -17.83
N PHE A 15 -14.98 14.49 -17.04
CA PHE A 15 -15.44 15.08 -15.79
C PHE A 15 -16.60 16.06 -16.11
N PRO A 16 -17.74 16.02 -15.39
CA PRO A 16 -18.90 16.82 -15.76
C PRO A 16 -18.58 18.31 -15.62
N VAL A 17 -18.68 19.05 -16.72
CA VAL A 17 -18.49 20.51 -16.73
C VAL A 17 -19.76 21.27 -16.33
N ASP A 18 -20.89 20.57 -16.20
CA ASP A 18 -22.20 21.10 -15.81
C ASP A 18 -22.29 21.44 -14.30
N GLY A 19 -21.20 21.22 -13.56
CA GLY A 19 -21.12 21.48 -12.13
C GLY A 19 -21.74 20.37 -11.27
N SER A 20 -22.20 19.27 -11.86
CA SER A 20 -22.53 18.07 -11.10
C SER A 20 -21.27 17.45 -10.52
N CYS A 21 -21.34 16.99 -9.27
CA CYS A 21 -20.22 16.33 -8.62
C CYS A 21 -20.68 15.20 -7.70
N ASP A 22 -19.78 14.25 -7.46
CA ASP A 22 -20.02 13.19 -6.50
C ASP A 22 -19.73 13.71 -5.07
N TRP A 23 -20.56 13.31 -4.09
CA TRP A 23 -20.49 13.81 -2.71
C TRP A 23 -19.15 13.64 -2.02
N TRP A 24 -18.39 12.61 -2.39
CA TRP A 24 -17.07 12.30 -1.83
C TRP A 24 -15.94 13.13 -2.47
N LEU A 25 -16.19 13.87 -3.54
CA LEU A 25 -15.13 14.52 -4.33
C LEU A 25 -14.40 15.61 -3.54
N LYS A 26 -15.15 16.41 -2.75
CA LYS A 26 -14.56 17.48 -1.93
C LYS A 26 -13.51 16.92 -0.97
N ASP A 27 -13.90 15.92 -0.18
CA ASP A 27 -13.05 15.32 0.85
C ASP A 27 -11.85 14.63 0.22
N TYR A 28 -12.06 13.96 -0.92
CA TYR A 28 -10.98 13.38 -1.71
C TYR A 28 -9.95 14.44 -2.13
N LEU A 29 -10.36 15.55 -2.74
CA LEU A 29 -9.44 16.61 -3.19
C LEU A 29 -8.72 17.29 -2.01
N LEU A 30 -9.42 17.54 -0.90
CA LEU A 30 -8.81 18.11 0.32
C LEU A 30 -7.77 17.18 0.94
N SER A 31 -8.04 15.87 0.94
CA SER A 31 -7.10 14.85 1.39
C SER A 31 -5.89 14.78 0.46
N GLN A 32 -6.10 14.67 -0.86
CA GLN A 32 -5.00 14.65 -1.83
C GLN A 32 -4.12 15.89 -1.72
N ALA A 33 -4.71 17.08 -1.57
CA ALA A 33 -3.93 18.31 -1.36
C ALA A 33 -3.07 18.28 -0.10
N GLY A 34 -3.44 17.49 0.92
CA GLY A 34 -2.63 17.26 2.11
C GLY A 34 -1.33 16.50 1.83
N ASP A 35 -1.32 15.66 0.81
CA ASP A 35 -0.25 14.70 0.52
C ASP A 35 0.85 15.24 -0.39
N PHE A 36 0.62 16.32 -1.12
CA PHE A 36 1.62 16.94 -1.98
C PHE A 36 2.47 17.95 -1.23
N ASP A 37 3.78 17.96 -1.48
CA ASP A 37 4.70 18.96 -0.92
C ASP A 37 4.41 20.36 -1.44
N ASP A 38 4.58 21.37 -0.58
CA ASP A 38 4.36 22.77 -0.95
C ASP A 38 5.22 23.21 -2.14
N ARG A 39 6.42 22.61 -2.30
CA ARG A 39 7.31 22.87 -3.44
C ARG A 39 6.70 22.34 -4.76
N GLU A 40 6.08 21.17 -4.73
CA GLU A 40 5.48 20.55 -5.92
C GLU A 40 4.21 21.29 -6.35
N ILE A 41 3.35 21.62 -5.38
CA ILE A 41 2.15 22.44 -5.61
C ILE A 41 2.55 23.81 -6.18
N LYS A 42 3.55 24.47 -5.60
CA LYS A 42 4.01 25.78 -6.08
C LYS A 42 4.57 25.70 -7.49
N ARG A 43 5.30 24.64 -7.85
CA ARG A 43 5.84 24.45 -9.21
C ARG A 43 4.75 24.24 -10.25
N SER A 44 3.68 23.52 -9.90
CA SER A 44 2.67 23.09 -10.87
C SER A 44 1.49 24.06 -10.96
N LEU A 45 1.07 24.64 -9.83
CA LEU A 45 -0.15 25.45 -9.71
C LEU A 45 0.12 26.91 -9.29
N SER A 46 1.39 27.29 -9.09
CA SER A 46 1.84 28.63 -8.72
C SER A 46 1.27 29.17 -7.39
N VAL A 47 0.82 28.28 -6.51
CA VAL A 47 0.20 28.64 -5.22
C VAL A 47 0.71 27.73 -4.09
N LYS A 48 0.35 28.03 -2.84
CA LYS A 48 0.65 27.20 -1.66
C LYS A 48 -0.49 26.22 -1.35
N ARG A 49 -0.20 25.13 -0.63
CA ARG A 49 -1.20 24.13 -0.21
C ARG A 49 -2.42 24.75 0.48
N LYS A 50 -2.19 25.71 1.39
CA LYS A 50 -3.26 26.40 2.12
C LYS A 50 -4.23 27.14 1.19
N GLN A 51 -3.72 27.68 0.08
CA GLN A 51 -4.53 28.40 -0.90
C GLN A 51 -5.35 27.41 -1.74
N ILE A 52 -4.75 26.30 -2.17
CA ILE A 52 -5.48 25.23 -2.88
C ILE A 52 -6.65 24.70 -2.04
N LYS A 53 -6.43 24.42 -0.75
CA LYS A 53 -7.52 23.94 0.13
C LYS A 53 -8.67 24.95 0.21
N ARG A 54 -8.37 26.24 0.31
CA ARG A 54 -9.38 27.32 0.30
C ARG A 54 -10.08 27.45 -1.06
N GLU A 55 -9.35 27.29 -2.15
CA GLU A 55 -9.92 27.29 -3.50
C GLU A 55 -10.92 26.13 -3.63
N ILE A 56 -10.51 24.90 -3.29
CA ILE A 56 -11.37 23.71 -3.25
C ILE A 56 -12.61 23.98 -2.40
N ASP A 57 -12.46 24.40 -1.14
CA ASP A 57 -13.60 24.72 -0.27
C ASP A 57 -14.56 25.74 -0.90
N GLY A 58 -14.05 26.70 -1.67
CA GLY A 58 -14.85 27.69 -2.36
C GLY A 58 -15.64 27.16 -3.56
N TYR A 59 -15.29 26.01 -4.14
CA TYR A 59 -16.04 25.38 -5.23
C TYR A 59 -17.18 24.50 -4.72
N PHE A 60 -17.13 24.02 -3.48
CA PHE A 60 -18.15 23.11 -2.94
C PHE A 60 -19.04 23.83 -1.92
N PRO A 61 -20.34 23.50 -1.84
CA PRO A 61 -21.21 24.08 -0.82
C PRO A 61 -20.88 23.51 0.56
N SER A 62 -21.13 24.30 1.61
CA SER A 62 -20.95 23.89 3.00
C SER A 62 -22.07 22.94 3.49
N LYS A 63 -22.33 21.88 2.74
CA LYS A 63 -23.26 20.79 3.09
C LYS A 63 -22.52 19.45 3.13
N PRO A 64 -22.95 18.50 3.98
CA PRO A 64 -22.24 17.23 4.18
C PRO A 64 -22.21 16.32 2.94
N PHE A 65 -23.17 16.46 2.00
CA PHE A 65 -23.20 15.66 0.77
C PHE A 65 -23.49 16.56 -0.45
N PRO A 66 -22.45 17.19 -1.03
CA PRO A 66 -22.61 18.02 -2.22
C PRO A 66 -22.82 17.16 -3.47
N ASP A 67 -23.90 17.41 -4.20
CA ASP A 67 -24.20 16.83 -5.51
C ASP A 67 -23.94 17.83 -6.66
N ARG A 68 -23.66 19.08 -6.29
CA ARG A 68 -23.34 20.18 -7.20
C ARG A 68 -22.30 21.11 -6.58
N LEU A 69 -21.51 21.73 -7.45
CA LEU A 69 -20.58 22.80 -7.11
C LEU A 69 -21.33 24.11 -6.81
N SER A 70 -20.78 24.92 -5.91
CA SER A 70 -21.23 26.28 -5.62
C SER A 70 -20.84 27.28 -6.71
N LYS A 71 -19.83 26.93 -7.52
CA LYS A 71 -19.27 27.74 -8.60
C LYS A 71 -19.21 26.93 -9.89
N PRO A 72 -19.21 27.59 -11.06
CA PRO A 72 -18.96 26.90 -12.32
C PRO A 72 -17.66 26.08 -12.27
N CYS A 73 -17.67 24.92 -12.92
CA CYS A 73 -16.45 24.13 -13.13
C CYS A 73 -15.58 24.85 -14.17
N ASP A 74 -14.68 25.71 -13.70
CA ASP A 74 -13.76 26.45 -14.54
C ASP A 74 -12.45 25.69 -14.79
N GLN A 75 -11.62 26.20 -15.69
CA GLN A 75 -10.32 25.61 -16.01
C GLN A 75 -9.43 25.48 -14.77
N ARG A 76 -9.54 26.42 -13.82
CA ARG A 76 -8.74 26.41 -12.60
C ARG A 76 -9.06 25.21 -11.73
N LEU A 77 -10.33 24.87 -11.53
CA LEU A 77 -10.72 23.67 -10.81
C LEU A 77 -10.25 22.41 -11.54
N ILE A 78 -10.35 22.38 -12.87
CA ILE A 78 -9.88 21.25 -13.69
C ILE A 78 -8.37 21.04 -13.51
N ASP A 79 -7.57 22.10 -13.53
CA ASP A 79 -6.11 22.03 -13.33
C ASP A 79 -5.76 21.48 -11.94
N ILE A 80 -6.50 21.91 -10.90
CA ILE A 80 -6.35 21.41 -9.53
C ILE A 80 -6.68 19.92 -9.48
N ILE A 81 -7.81 19.50 -10.04
CA ILE A 81 -8.23 18.10 -10.06
C ILE A 81 -7.20 17.26 -10.80
N ASN A 82 -6.77 17.67 -11.99
CA ASN A 82 -5.79 16.95 -12.79
C ASN A 82 -4.48 16.77 -12.03
N PHE A 83 -3.97 17.84 -11.40
CA PHE A 83 -2.75 17.77 -10.59
C PHE A 83 -2.90 16.82 -9.41
N LEU A 84 -3.97 16.95 -8.62
CA LEU A 84 -4.18 16.15 -7.41
C LEU A 84 -4.47 14.68 -7.72
N CYS A 85 -5.00 14.37 -8.90
CA CYS A 85 -5.27 13.00 -9.35
C CYS A 85 -4.07 12.34 -10.04
N THR A 86 -2.91 13.01 -10.16
CA THR A 86 -1.71 12.42 -10.77
C THR A 86 -1.07 11.33 -9.93
N ARG A 87 -1.39 11.26 -8.63
CA ARG A 87 -0.85 10.25 -7.70
C ARG A 87 -1.98 9.44 -7.10
N ILE A 88 -1.83 8.13 -7.15
CA ILE A 88 -2.62 7.23 -6.32
C ILE A 88 -1.76 6.92 -5.09
N LYS A 89 -2.12 7.51 -3.96
CA LYS A 89 -1.47 7.18 -2.69
C LYS A 89 -2.14 5.93 -2.14
N SER A 90 -1.36 4.87 -2.02
CA SER A 90 -1.74 3.67 -1.28
C SER A 90 -0.92 3.64 0.00
N GLN A 91 -1.60 3.60 1.15
CA GLN A 91 -0.94 3.44 2.45
C GLN A 91 -1.39 2.15 3.10
N PRO A 92 -0.54 1.50 3.91
CA PRO A 92 -0.93 0.34 4.69
C PRO A 92 -2.14 0.68 5.57
N ALA A 93 -3.17 -0.17 5.54
CA ALA A 93 -4.30 -0.02 6.44
C ALA A 93 -3.88 -0.18 7.91
N PHE A 94 -2.87 -1.01 8.16
CA PHE A 94 -2.26 -1.23 9.46
C PHE A 94 -0.76 -0.93 9.38
N SER A 95 -0.30 0.12 10.06
CA SER A 95 1.14 0.40 10.14
C SER A 95 1.82 -0.56 11.11
N TYR A 96 3.08 -0.88 10.87
CA TYR A 96 3.86 -1.74 11.78
C TYR A 96 3.78 -1.31 13.25
N SER A 97 3.93 -0.01 13.51
CA SER A 97 3.86 0.56 14.86
C SER A 97 2.49 0.39 15.52
N GLN A 98 1.41 0.51 14.75
CA GLN A 98 0.05 0.28 15.25
C GLN A 98 -0.17 -1.20 15.55
N THR A 99 0.20 -2.09 14.63
CA THR A 99 0.08 -3.53 14.81
C THR A 99 0.88 -4.01 16.03
N ARG A 100 2.14 -3.55 16.19
CA ARG A 100 2.94 -3.87 17.39
C ARG A 100 2.27 -3.43 18.68
N ARG A 101 1.70 -2.22 18.71
CA ARG A 101 1.01 -1.70 19.89
C ARG A 101 -0.20 -2.57 20.23
N GLU A 102 -1.03 -2.91 19.25
CA GLU A 102 -2.22 -3.74 19.45
C GLU A 102 -1.87 -5.17 19.91
N VAL A 103 -0.84 -5.78 19.32
CA VAL A 103 -0.33 -7.10 19.77
C VAL A 103 0.20 -7.01 21.20
N ARG A 104 0.97 -5.97 21.53
CA ARG A 104 1.47 -5.75 22.90
C ARG A 104 0.32 -5.63 23.91
N GLU A 105 -0.69 -4.84 23.58
CA GLU A 105 -1.88 -4.67 24.43
C GLU A 105 -2.62 -5.99 24.61
N LEU A 106 -2.79 -6.77 23.54
CA LEU A 106 -3.39 -8.11 23.58
C LEU A 106 -2.63 -9.04 24.53
N LEU A 107 -1.30 -9.15 24.37
CA LEU A 107 -0.46 -10.01 25.22
C LEU A 107 -0.52 -9.60 26.69
N THR A 108 -0.48 -8.29 26.95
CA THR A 108 -0.61 -7.72 28.31
C THR A 108 -1.95 -8.08 28.93
N ASN A 109 -3.04 -7.94 28.18
CA ASN A 109 -4.40 -8.22 28.66
C ASN A 109 -4.63 -9.71 28.97
N VAL A 110 -3.93 -10.60 28.26
CA VAL A 110 -3.98 -12.05 28.50
C VAL A 110 -3.02 -12.48 29.63
N GLY A 111 -2.21 -11.56 30.15
CA GLY A 111 -1.24 -11.83 31.22
C GLY A 111 0.02 -12.56 30.75
N LEU A 112 0.32 -12.49 29.45
CA LEU A 112 1.54 -13.06 28.88
C LEU A 112 2.72 -12.08 29.04
N PRO A 113 3.94 -12.58 29.29
CA PRO A 113 5.14 -11.75 29.26
C PRO A 113 5.29 -11.06 27.90
N VAL A 114 5.44 -9.73 27.93
CA VAL A 114 5.66 -8.95 26.72
C VAL A 114 7.16 -8.90 26.44
N ASP A 115 7.56 -9.58 25.38
CA ASP A 115 8.88 -9.47 24.77
C ASP A 115 8.74 -8.98 23.33
N GLU A 116 9.69 -8.18 22.86
CA GLU A 116 9.65 -7.60 21.52
C GLU A 116 9.83 -8.68 20.44
N ALA A 117 10.62 -9.72 20.69
CA ALA A 117 10.74 -10.85 19.76
C ALA A 117 9.41 -11.62 19.64
N LEU A 118 8.73 -11.85 20.77
CA LEU A 118 7.41 -12.49 20.76
C LEU A 118 6.36 -11.67 20.00
N ILE A 119 6.38 -10.34 20.14
CA ILE A 119 5.49 -9.45 19.36
C ILE A 119 5.76 -9.63 17.86
N ASP A 120 7.02 -9.61 17.46
CA ASP A 120 7.40 -9.73 16.05
C ASP A 120 7.00 -11.11 15.50
N ASP A 121 7.18 -12.19 16.27
CA ASP A 121 6.71 -13.55 15.93
C ASP A 121 5.19 -13.60 15.70
N PHE A 122 4.40 -12.96 16.56
CA PHE A 122 2.94 -12.85 16.39
C PHE A 122 2.58 -12.10 15.11
N ILE A 123 3.29 -11.01 14.79
CA ILE A 123 3.04 -10.23 13.58
C ILE A 123 3.37 -11.05 12.32
N VAL A 124 4.46 -11.82 12.35
CA VAL A 124 4.81 -12.75 11.26
C VAL A 124 3.69 -13.79 11.07
N CYS A 125 3.20 -14.38 12.16
CA CYS A 125 2.08 -15.33 12.11
C CYS A 125 0.82 -14.69 11.52
N ILE A 126 0.49 -13.46 11.91
CA ILE A 126 -0.63 -12.70 11.32
C ILE A 126 -0.41 -12.52 9.81
N CYS A 127 0.77 -12.10 9.37
CA CYS A 127 1.06 -11.92 7.94
C CYS A 127 0.89 -13.20 7.13
N ILE A 128 1.36 -14.33 7.67
CA ILE A 128 1.23 -15.65 7.05
C ILE A 128 -0.24 -16.09 7.01
N LEU A 129 -0.99 -15.94 8.10
CA LEU A 129 -2.41 -16.30 8.17
C LEU A 129 -3.28 -15.47 7.22
N PHE A 130 -2.89 -14.23 6.95
CA PHE A 130 -3.56 -13.39 5.97
C PHE A 130 -3.32 -13.89 4.54
N HIS A 131 -2.23 -14.61 4.24
CA HIS A 131 -1.98 -15.10 2.89
C HIS A 131 -3.14 -15.95 2.36
N LYS A 132 -3.70 -15.57 1.20
CA LYS A 132 -4.87 -16.18 0.54
C LYS A 132 -6.15 -16.19 1.38
N SER A 133 -6.19 -15.46 2.49
CA SER A 133 -7.44 -15.19 3.21
C SER A 133 -8.38 -14.40 2.29
N LYS A 134 -9.67 -14.74 2.31
CA LYS A 134 -10.70 -14.09 1.50
C LYS A 134 -11.64 -13.30 2.39
N PHE A 135 -12.05 -12.13 1.95
CA PHE A 135 -12.96 -11.26 2.67
C PHE A 135 -14.06 -10.71 1.74
N ILE A 136 -15.18 -10.34 2.35
CA ILE A 136 -16.32 -9.75 1.64
C ILE A 136 -16.32 -8.25 1.95
N LEU A 137 -16.34 -7.46 0.90
CA LEU A 137 -16.48 -6.01 0.98
C LEU A 137 -17.96 -5.62 0.85
N PRO A 138 -18.33 -4.39 1.27
CA PRO A 138 -19.68 -3.88 1.06
C PRO A 138 -20.16 -4.06 -0.40
N TYR A 139 -21.47 -4.20 -0.57
CA TYR A 139 -22.12 -4.36 -1.88
C TYR A 139 -21.72 -5.63 -2.64
N GLY A 140 -21.29 -6.68 -1.94
CA GLY A 140 -21.00 -7.99 -2.53
C GLY A 140 -19.69 -8.09 -3.29
N SER A 141 -18.85 -7.05 -3.23
CA SER A 141 -17.47 -7.11 -3.73
C SER A 141 -16.66 -8.11 -2.90
N LYS A 142 -15.66 -8.74 -3.51
CA LYS A 142 -14.81 -9.74 -2.85
C LYS A 142 -13.37 -9.27 -2.87
N GLY A 143 -12.60 -9.71 -1.90
CA GLY A 143 -11.17 -9.51 -1.91
C GLY A 143 -10.43 -10.69 -1.32
N GLU A 144 -9.14 -10.71 -1.57
CA GLU A 144 -8.21 -11.66 -1.00
C GLU A 144 -6.94 -10.94 -0.58
N CYS A 145 -6.26 -11.47 0.42
CA CYS A 145 -4.97 -10.96 0.82
C CYS A 145 -3.87 -11.82 0.21
N GLU A 146 -2.78 -11.18 -0.20
CA GLU A 146 -1.60 -11.86 -0.69
C GLU A 146 -0.36 -11.38 0.05
N PHE A 147 0.53 -12.33 0.27
CA PHE A 147 1.77 -12.11 0.99
C PHE A 147 2.86 -11.86 -0.04
N TYR A 148 3.64 -10.81 0.17
CA TYR A 148 4.69 -10.41 -0.76
C TYR A 148 5.98 -10.16 -0.02
N ILE A 149 7.09 -10.53 -0.67
CA ILE A 149 8.43 -10.23 -0.21
C ILE A 149 9.00 -9.14 -1.13
N GLU A 150 9.37 -8.01 -0.56
CA GLU A 150 10.06 -6.97 -1.31
C GLU A 150 11.47 -7.44 -1.70
N PRO A 151 11.88 -7.40 -2.97
CA PRO A 151 13.26 -7.71 -3.33
C PRO A 151 14.20 -6.62 -2.80
N ARG A 152 15.31 -7.01 -2.16
CA ARG A 152 16.39 -6.08 -1.78
C ARG A 152 17.60 -6.22 -2.73
N PRO A 153 18.34 -5.13 -2.97
CA PRO A 153 19.61 -5.21 -3.70
C PRO A 153 20.60 -6.11 -2.94
N PRO A 154 21.56 -6.75 -3.63
CA PRO A 154 22.57 -7.58 -2.98
C PRO A 154 23.27 -6.86 -1.82
N GLU A 155 23.48 -7.57 -0.72
CA GLU A 155 24.09 -7.01 0.50
C GLU A 155 25.46 -7.64 0.72
N VAL A 156 26.49 -6.81 0.93
CA VAL A 156 27.85 -7.28 1.23
C VAL A 156 27.97 -7.51 2.73
N ILE A 157 28.36 -8.72 3.10
CA ILE A 157 28.63 -9.11 4.49
C ILE A 157 30.11 -9.47 4.65
N GLU A 158 30.68 -9.12 5.79
CA GLU A 158 32.02 -9.55 6.16
C GLU A 158 31.93 -10.72 7.13
N ARG A 159 32.60 -11.83 6.80
CA ARG A 159 32.66 -13.03 7.64
C ARG A 159 34.08 -13.58 7.62
N ASP A 160 34.67 -13.74 8.80
CA ASP A 160 36.03 -14.26 8.98
C ASP A 160 37.09 -13.49 8.15
N GLY A 161 36.95 -12.16 8.04
CA GLY A 161 37.87 -11.29 7.29
C GLY A 161 37.76 -11.39 5.77
N ARG A 162 36.71 -12.03 5.24
CA ARG A 162 36.39 -12.10 3.81
C ARG A 162 35.03 -11.46 3.53
N GLN A 163 34.93 -10.75 2.41
CA GLN A 163 33.68 -10.19 1.93
C GLN A 163 32.92 -11.23 1.11
N TYR A 164 31.63 -11.37 1.41
CA TYR A 164 30.68 -12.19 0.66
C TYR A 164 29.49 -11.31 0.27
N ALA A 165 28.84 -11.60 -0.85
CA ALA A 165 27.56 -10.97 -1.18
C ALA A 165 26.41 -11.94 -0.94
N ILE A 166 25.39 -11.49 -0.21
CA ILE A 166 24.05 -12.09 -0.24
C ILE A 166 23.44 -11.67 -1.57
N LEU A 167 23.31 -12.61 -2.50
CA LEU A 167 22.89 -12.32 -3.87
C LEU A 167 21.38 -12.08 -4.01
N SER A 168 20.57 -12.53 -3.06
CA SER A 168 19.11 -12.42 -3.12
C SER A 168 18.48 -12.11 -1.76
N PRO A 169 18.84 -11.01 -1.09
CA PRO A 169 18.26 -10.67 0.21
C PRO A 169 16.76 -10.41 0.07
N HIS A 170 15.99 -10.90 1.05
CA HIS A 170 14.55 -10.72 1.10
C HIS A 170 14.21 -9.51 1.97
N GLY A 171 13.29 -8.67 1.52
CA GLY A 171 12.80 -7.49 2.24
C GLY A 171 11.95 -7.83 3.45
N SER A 172 11.20 -6.85 3.92
CA SER A 172 10.30 -7.07 5.06
C SER A 172 9.04 -7.85 4.68
N PHE A 173 8.38 -8.43 5.69
CA PHE A 173 7.06 -9.03 5.52
C PHE A 173 6.03 -7.97 5.11
N LYS A 174 5.33 -8.19 4.00
CA LYS A 174 4.25 -7.33 3.52
C LYS A 174 3.01 -8.14 3.14
N VAL A 175 1.85 -7.61 3.49
CA VAL A 175 0.55 -8.14 3.06
C VAL A 175 -0.14 -7.08 2.23
N ASN A 176 -0.53 -7.44 1.01
CA ASN A 176 -1.42 -6.63 0.19
C ASN A 176 -2.83 -7.22 0.26
N ALA A 177 -3.83 -6.35 0.29
CA ALA A 177 -5.20 -6.71 0.03
C ALA A 177 -5.51 -6.41 -1.44
N ILE A 178 -6.14 -7.37 -2.09
CA ILE A 178 -6.55 -7.31 -3.47
C ILE A 178 -8.06 -7.38 -3.50
N ALA A 179 -8.70 -6.34 -4.01
CA ALA A 179 -10.15 -6.20 -4.05
C ALA A 179 -10.65 -6.19 -5.50
N ASP A 180 -11.62 -7.04 -5.79
CA ASP A 180 -12.38 -7.03 -7.03
C ASP A 180 -13.62 -6.14 -6.83
N VAL A 181 -13.55 -4.93 -7.34
CA VAL A 181 -14.67 -3.99 -7.32
C VAL A 181 -15.61 -4.34 -8.46
N ALA A 182 -16.77 -4.90 -8.10
CA ALA A 182 -17.79 -5.26 -9.07
C ALA A 182 -18.33 -4.02 -9.80
N HIS A 183 -18.36 -4.05 -11.14
CA HIS A 183 -18.96 -3.00 -11.97
C HIS A 183 -19.66 -3.63 -13.19
N PRO A 184 -20.83 -3.12 -13.63
CA PRO A 184 -21.63 -3.76 -14.68
C PRO A 184 -20.93 -3.95 -16.03
N SER A 185 -19.95 -3.11 -16.36
CA SER A 185 -19.28 -3.13 -17.66
C SER A 185 -17.86 -3.69 -17.66
N ASN A 186 -17.15 -3.66 -16.53
CA ASN A 186 -15.80 -4.19 -16.32
C ASN A 186 -15.41 -4.03 -14.84
N GLY A 187 -15.28 -5.12 -14.11
CA GLY A 187 -14.80 -5.10 -12.73
C GLY A 187 -13.37 -4.53 -12.66
N LEU A 188 -13.06 -3.82 -11.58
CA LEU A 188 -11.73 -3.28 -11.34
C LEU A 188 -11.06 -4.08 -10.23
N ARG A 189 -9.93 -4.72 -10.53
CA ARG A 189 -9.07 -5.35 -9.52
C ARG A 189 -8.06 -4.32 -9.01
N VAL A 190 -8.09 -4.05 -7.71
CA VAL A 190 -7.19 -3.07 -7.06
C VAL A 190 -6.37 -3.79 -6.01
N SER A 191 -5.05 -3.59 -6.03
CA SER A 191 -4.14 -4.03 -4.97
C SER A 191 -3.71 -2.84 -4.13
N PHE A 192 -3.72 -2.99 -2.80
CA PHE A 192 -3.25 -2.00 -1.85
C PHE A 192 -2.53 -2.67 -0.67
N PRO A 193 -1.49 -2.04 -0.09
CA PRO A 193 -0.86 -2.57 1.11
C PRO A 193 -1.86 -2.58 2.25
N LEU A 194 -1.96 -3.73 2.91
CA LEU A 194 -2.77 -3.94 4.10
C LEU A 194 -1.89 -3.84 5.34
N ILE A 195 -0.76 -4.56 5.34
CA ILE A 195 0.24 -4.57 6.41
C ILE A 195 1.61 -4.35 5.77
N ASP A 196 2.37 -3.38 6.32
CA ASP A 196 3.76 -3.15 5.97
C ASP A 196 4.58 -3.20 7.26
N THR A 197 5.49 -4.17 7.35
CA THR A 197 6.32 -4.41 8.54
C THR A 197 7.76 -3.96 8.31
N THR A 198 8.55 -3.88 9.39
CA THR A 198 10.02 -3.78 9.28
C THR A 198 10.73 -5.09 9.64
N ILE A 199 9.97 -6.18 9.82
CA ILE A 199 10.50 -7.50 10.18
C ILE A 199 11.12 -8.10 8.94
N GLN A 200 12.39 -8.50 9.01
CA GLN A 200 13.09 -9.05 7.85
C GLN A 200 12.63 -10.48 7.58
N THR A 201 12.25 -10.76 6.33
CA THR A 201 11.79 -12.10 5.94
C THR A 201 12.88 -13.15 6.12
N ASP A 202 14.13 -12.73 5.92
CA ASP A 202 15.35 -13.51 6.07
C ASP A 202 15.53 -14.16 7.46
N ASP A 203 14.94 -13.58 8.51
CA ASP A 203 15.05 -14.10 9.88
C ASP A 203 14.11 -15.28 10.13
N TYR A 204 13.09 -15.44 9.28
CA TYR A 204 11.94 -16.33 9.51
C TYR A 204 11.69 -17.35 8.40
N VAL A 205 12.17 -17.10 7.18
CA VAL A 205 11.83 -17.88 5.99
C VAL A 205 13.10 -18.31 5.27
N ASP A 206 13.14 -19.59 4.91
CA ASP A 206 14.22 -20.13 4.09
C ASP A 206 14.08 -19.68 2.62
N ASP A 207 15.21 -19.34 1.99
CA ASP A 207 15.27 -18.96 0.57
C ASP A 207 14.64 -20.05 -0.33
N ALA A 208 14.73 -21.33 0.05
CA ALA A 208 14.13 -22.45 -0.70
C ALA A 208 12.59 -22.40 -0.74
N LEU A 209 11.95 -21.71 0.21
CA LEU A 209 10.51 -21.47 0.22
C LEU A 209 10.12 -20.23 -0.59
N VAL A 210 11.08 -19.41 -1.02
CA VAL A 210 10.80 -18.21 -1.81
C VAL A 210 10.80 -18.55 -3.30
N LYS A 211 9.65 -18.33 -3.93
CA LYS A 211 9.47 -18.45 -5.38
C LYS A 211 9.36 -17.09 -6.03
N VAL A 212 9.79 -17.03 -7.28
CA VAL A 212 9.66 -15.87 -8.15
C VAL A 212 8.62 -16.21 -9.21
N ASP A 213 7.62 -15.35 -9.39
CA ASP A 213 6.63 -15.52 -10.45
C ASP A 213 7.09 -14.95 -11.80
N GLU A 214 6.23 -15.03 -12.81
CA GLU A 214 6.49 -14.51 -14.16
C GLU A 214 6.68 -12.99 -14.23
N HIS A 215 6.30 -12.26 -13.18
CA HIS A 215 6.44 -10.82 -13.06
C HIS A 215 7.66 -10.41 -12.20
N ASN A 216 8.54 -11.37 -11.88
CA ASN A 216 9.69 -11.18 -11.01
C ASN A 216 9.32 -10.79 -9.57
N MET A 217 8.11 -11.12 -9.13
CA MET A 217 7.65 -10.88 -7.77
C MET A 217 7.95 -12.09 -6.89
N ARG A 218 8.48 -11.82 -5.69
CA ARG A 218 8.84 -12.85 -4.72
C ARG A 218 7.67 -13.16 -3.78
N HIS A 219 7.37 -14.44 -3.62
CA HIS A 219 6.33 -14.94 -2.73
C HIS A 219 6.81 -16.20 -1.99
N ILE A 220 6.20 -16.47 -0.83
CA ILE A 220 6.49 -17.69 -0.07
C ILE A 220 5.57 -18.80 -0.58
N ASP A 221 6.14 -19.93 -0.99
CA ASP A 221 5.38 -21.14 -1.28
C ASP A 221 5.12 -21.94 -0.01
N LEU A 222 4.03 -21.56 0.67
CA LEU A 222 3.49 -22.27 1.84
C LEU A 222 2.83 -23.62 1.51
N LYS A 223 2.71 -24.01 0.22
CA LYS A 223 2.17 -25.32 -0.18
C LYS A 223 3.25 -26.38 -0.33
N SER A 224 4.51 -25.98 -0.47
CA SER A 224 5.66 -26.87 -0.36
C SER A 224 5.69 -27.49 1.03
N ASP A 225 6.19 -28.72 1.17
CA ASP A 225 6.49 -29.27 2.49
C ASP A 225 7.36 -28.26 3.24
N LEU A 226 6.86 -27.77 4.39
CA LEU A 226 7.55 -26.79 5.23
C LEU A 226 8.85 -27.40 5.74
N GLN A 227 9.93 -27.23 4.98
CA GLN A 227 11.27 -27.48 5.46
C GLN A 227 11.65 -26.27 6.29
N PHE A 228 11.57 -26.38 7.61
CA PHE A 228 12.09 -25.36 8.52
C PHE A 228 13.61 -25.32 8.41
N SER A 229 14.06 -24.54 7.42
CA SER A 229 15.35 -23.87 7.26
C SER A 229 15.82 -23.11 8.49
N ARG A 230 16.77 -23.58 9.30
CA ARG A 230 17.47 -22.63 10.20
C ARG A 230 18.46 -21.82 9.36
N SER A 231 18.12 -20.54 9.15
CA SER A 231 18.71 -19.51 8.27
C SER A 231 20.22 -19.24 8.37
N ARG A 232 21.09 -20.24 8.13
CA ARG A 232 22.57 -20.03 8.09
C ARG A 232 23.29 -20.51 6.84
N GLN A 233 22.57 -20.93 5.79
CA GLN A 233 23.17 -21.35 4.52
C GLN A 233 22.59 -20.57 3.34
N LYS A 234 22.67 -19.23 3.39
CA LYS A 234 22.37 -18.42 2.20
C LYS A 234 23.43 -18.68 1.13
N PRO A 235 23.07 -18.75 -0.16
CA PRO A 235 24.04 -18.81 -1.25
C PRO A 235 24.89 -17.54 -1.23
N LEU A 236 26.18 -17.70 -0.93
CA LEU A 236 27.16 -16.63 -0.95
C LEU A 236 27.83 -16.59 -2.32
N GLY A 237 27.85 -15.41 -2.94
CA GLY A 237 28.66 -15.15 -4.12
C GLY A 237 30.01 -14.51 -3.74
N PRO A 238 31.09 -14.75 -4.50
CA PRO A 238 32.27 -13.91 -4.40
C PRO A 238 31.90 -12.47 -4.78
N VAL A 239 32.47 -11.50 -4.08
CA VAL A 239 32.41 -10.09 -4.48
C VAL A 239 33.49 -9.90 -5.54
N ASP A 240 33.13 -9.92 -6.82
CA ASP A 240 34.05 -9.51 -7.88
C ASP A 240 34.26 -8.00 -7.76
N VAL A 241 35.45 -7.62 -7.29
CA VAL A 241 35.91 -6.23 -7.26
C VAL A 241 36.47 -5.93 -8.65
N SER A 242 35.61 -5.52 -9.59
CA SER A 242 36.01 -4.93 -10.87
C SER A 242 35.85 -3.42 -10.85
#